data_AF-A0A2S7NVL5-F1
#
_entry.id   AF-A0A2S7NVL5-F1
#
_cell.length_a   1.000
_cell.length_b   1.000
_cell.length_c   1.000
_cell.angle_alpha   90.00
_cell.angle_beta   90.00
_cell.angle_gamma   90.00
#
_symmetry.space_group_name_H-M   'P 1'
#
loop_
_entity.id
_entity.type
_entity.pdbx_description
1 polymer ?
#
loop_
_entity_poly.entity_id
_entity_poly.type
_entity_poly.pdbx_seq_one_letter_code
_entity_poly.pdbx_strand_id
1 'polypeptide(L)'
;MVNTRANRREITPDGRGIEGEYDTPKRNEFFDVFDNKSPRTSVSAIERRLRIGYSTGNKWLRDRDKFGRNGYYRVRKVSNSLSPHPRYSPRRFKALVDPVQNPVRDQRYEAQIAFHDLHLKPRQPQRNLNKYTNKDEAYFDPASQGTGRILREQGQRYEPENIQEKPALLGNKVHFSGWVNWYAKCDKLEFYNNEEEYIEKPKRPCKPRKSRYETEEDWNKRLIEWEVQIGYEKVVKPKGNSMTQEYYIKRLLPYYIDAIKDLSKKKSIPISQ
;
A
#
# COMPACT_ATOMS: atom_id res chain seq x y z
N MET A 1 21.11 -44.35 8.97
CA MET A 1 20.04 -43.63 8.25
C MET A 1 20.02 -42.19 8.75
N VAL A 2 20.16 -41.22 7.84
CA VAL A 2 20.32 -39.80 8.19
C VAL A 2 18.95 -39.18 8.50
N ASN A 3 18.80 -38.65 9.71
CA ASN A 3 17.60 -37.97 10.19
C ASN A 3 17.36 -36.67 9.40
N THR A 4 16.51 -36.70 8.39
CA THR A 4 16.09 -35.51 7.64
C THR A 4 14.79 -34.93 8.20
N ARG A 5 14.68 -33.59 8.11
CA ARG A 5 13.60 -32.74 8.63
C ARG A 5 12.17 -33.11 8.18
N ALA A 6 12.03 -34.00 7.20
CA ALA A 6 10.75 -34.44 6.64
C ALA A 6 10.02 -35.47 7.51
N ASN A 7 10.75 -36.22 8.37
CA ASN A 7 10.19 -37.34 9.14
C ASN A 7 9.83 -37.00 10.60
N ARG A 8 9.98 -35.74 11.05
CA ARG A 8 9.43 -35.28 12.33
C ARG A 8 8.00 -34.78 12.13
N ARG A 9 7.03 -35.70 12.05
CA ARG A 9 5.60 -35.37 12.22
C ARG A 9 5.07 -35.74 13.60
N GLU A 10 5.91 -36.27 14.47
CA GLU A 10 5.55 -36.59 15.85
C GLU A 10 6.08 -35.49 16.76
N ILE A 11 5.16 -34.95 17.58
CA ILE A 11 5.36 -33.91 18.59
C ILE A 11 5.49 -32.50 18.00
N THR A 12 4.34 -31.96 17.53
CA THR A 12 4.10 -30.54 17.78
C THR A 12 4.10 -30.40 19.30
N PRO A 13 4.98 -29.58 19.92
CA PRO A 13 4.93 -29.41 21.36
C PRO A 13 3.54 -28.89 21.71
N ASP A 14 2.84 -29.57 22.62
CA ASP A 14 1.58 -29.09 23.16
C ASP A 14 1.80 -27.64 23.57
N GLY A 15 1.09 -26.75 22.90
CA GLY A 15 1.15 -25.33 23.21
C GLY A 15 0.81 -25.18 24.67
N ARG A 16 1.79 -24.82 25.50
CA ARG A 16 1.56 -24.35 26.87
C ARG A 16 0.82 -23.02 26.80
N GLY A 17 -0.47 -23.11 26.54
CA GLY A 17 -1.43 -22.05 26.59
C GLY A 17 -2.68 -22.69 27.13
N ILE A 18 -3.01 -22.34 28.37
CA ILE A 18 -4.33 -22.55 28.95
C ILE A 18 -5.35 -22.21 27.86
N GLU A 19 -6.04 -23.21 27.32
CA GLU A 19 -7.18 -22.98 26.45
C GLU A 19 -8.25 -22.35 27.32
N GLY A 20 -8.18 -21.03 27.48
CA GLY A 20 -9.25 -20.26 28.07
C GLY A 20 -10.50 -20.56 27.26
N GLU A 21 -11.55 -21.04 27.94
CA GLU A 21 -12.88 -21.27 27.40
C GLU A 21 -13.20 -20.19 26.36
N TYR A 22 -13.71 -20.62 25.21
CA TYR A 22 -14.07 -19.76 24.10
C TYR A 22 -14.76 -18.48 24.61
N ASP A 23 -14.08 -17.33 24.47
CA ASP A 23 -14.53 -16.01 24.95
C ASP A 23 -15.62 -15.40 24.05
N THR A 24 -15.97 -16.09 22.95
CA THR A 24 -16.94 -15.63 21.94
C THR A 24 -18.37 -15.52 22.48
N PRO A 25 -18.91 -16.49 23.25
CA PRO A 25 -20.24 -16.38 23.84
C PRO A 25 -20.33 -15.23 24.84
N LYS A 26 -19.33 -15.06 25.72
CA LYS A 26 -19.27 -13.93 26.69
C LYS A 26 -19.17 -12.58 25.99
N ARG A 27 -18.42 -12.51 24.88
CA ARG A 27 -18.32 -11.31 24.06
C ARG A 27 -19.64 -10.97 23.37
N ASN A 28 -20.34 -11.96 22.83
CA ASN A 28 -21.67 -11.75 22.25
C ASN A 28 -22.68 -11.30 23.32
N GLU A 29 -22.73 -11.99 24.46
CA GLU A 29 -23.60 -11.62 25.59
C GLU A 29 -23.31 -10.19 26.08
N PHE A 30 -22.03 -9.79 26.13
CA PHE A 30 -21.64 -8.42 26.44
C PHE A 30 -22.21 -7.41 25.43
N PHE A 31 -22.11 -7.67 24.13
CA PHE A 31 -22.65 -6.77 23.12
C PHE A 31 -24.18 -6.76 23.12
N ASP A 32 -24.84 -7.89 23.34
CA ASP A 32 -26.30 -7.97 23.44
C ASP A 32 -26.81 -7.14 24.63
N VAL A 33 -26.16 -7.25 25.78
CA VAL A 33 -26.50 -6.44 26.96
C VAL A 33 -26.14 -4.97 26.73
N PHE A 34 -25.04 -4.67 26.06
CA PHE A 34 -24.61 -3.30 25.77
C PHE A 34 -25.53 -2.59 24.77
N ASP A 35 -26.00 -3.30 23.75
CA ASP A 35 -26.89 -2.76 22.71
C ASP A 35 -28.32 -2.56 23.24
N ASN A 36 -28.76 -3.41 24.16
CA ASN A 36 -30.08 -3.32 24.78
C ASN A 36 -30.07 -2.58 26.14
N LYS A 37 -28.97 -1.92 26.52
CA LYS A 37 -28.87 -1.26 27.83
C LYS A 37 -29.73 0.00 27.89
N SER A 38 -30.30 0.26 29.07
CA SER A 38 -30.87 1.57 29.38
C SER A 38 -29.77 2.65 29.35
N PRO A 39 -30.06 3.90 28.93
CA PRO A 39 -29.10 5.00 28.96
C PRO A 39 -28.47 5.25 30.34
N ARG A 40 -29.13 4.83 31.42
CA ARG A 40 -28.64 4.94 32.81
C ARG A 40 -27.66 3.84 33.21
N THR A 41 -27.60 2.75 32.45
CA THR A 41 -26.72 1.62 32.76
C THR A 41 -25.30 1.89 32.24
N SER A 42 -24.34 2.00 33.17
CA SER A 42 -22.93 2.19 32.81
C SER A 42 -22.29 0.91 32.29
N VAL A 43 -21.25 1.04 31.47
CA VAL A 43 -20.48 -0.12 30.95
C VAL A 43 -19.89 -0.94 32.09
N SER A 44 -19.40 -0.27 33.15
CA SER A 44 -18.89 -0.93 34.35
C SER A 44 -19.94 -1.78 35.09
N ALA A 45 -21.22 -1.39 35.04
CA ALA A 45 -22.30 -2.22 35.59
C ALA A 45 -22.50 -3.51 34.77
N ILE A 46 -22.39 -3.42 33.44
CA ILE A 46 -22.47 -4.58 32.53
C ILE A 46 -21.28 -5.52 32.75
N GLU A 47 -20.07 -4.96 32.85
CA GLU A 47 -18.84 -5.72 33.11
C GLU A 47 -18.92 -6.48 34.45
N ARG A 48 -19.41 -5.83 35.51
CA ARG A 48 -19.62 -6.49 36.81
C ARG A 48 -20.67 -7.60 36.72
N ARG A 49 -21.78 -7.38 36.01
CA ARG A 49 -22.85 -8.38 35.81
C ARG A 49 -22.31 -9.63 35.11
N LEU A 50 -21.53 -9.45 34.05
CA LEU A 50 -20.99 -10.53 33.23
C LEU A 50 -19.64 -11.09 33.72
N ARG A 51 -19.12 -10.55 34.83
CA ARG A 51 -17.80 -10.90 35.41
C ARG A 51 -16.65 -10.76 34.41
N ILE A 52 -16.67 -9.65 33.66
CA ILE A 52 -15.66 -9.33 32.63
C ILE A 52 -14.76 -8.23 33.19
N GLY A 53 -13.45 -8.36 32.95
CA GLY A 53 -12.49 -7.31 33.33
C GLY A 53 -12.72 -6.01 32.55
N TYR A 54 -12.58 -4.87 33.22
CA TYR A 54 -12.75 -3.53 32.63
C TYR A 54 -11.89 -3.29 31.38
N SER A 55 -10.67 -3.83 31.36
CA SER A 55 -9.77 -3.73 30.20
C SER A 55 -10.28 -4.53 29.00
N THR A 56 -10.94 -5.66 29.25
CA THR A 56 -11.50 -6.54 28.22
C THR A 56 -12.75 -5.93 27.58
N GLY A 57 -13.68 -5.41 28.38
CA GLY A 57 -14.89 -4.74 27.87
C GLY A 57 -14.55 -3.53 26.99
N ASN A 58 -13.68 -2.65 27.47
CA ASN A 58 -13.21 -1.49 26.68
C ASN A 58 -12.48 -1.90 25.40
N LYS A 59 -11.68 -2.96 25.43
CA LYS A 59 -11.00 -3.47 24.23
C LYS A 59 -12.02 -3.94 23.20
N TRP A 60 -13.07 -4.64 23.62
CA TRP A 60 -14.13 -5.10 22.71
C TRP A 60 -14.91 -3.93 22.10
N LEU A 61 -15.19 -2.88 22.87
CA LEU A 61 -15.81 -1.66 22.34
C LEU A 61 -14.92 -0.99 21.29
N ARG A 62 -13.61 -0.84 21.57
CA ARG A 62 -12.65 -0.29 20.58
C ARG A 62 -12.56 -1.14 19.32
N ASP A 63 -12.57 -2.47 19.46
CA ASP A 63 -12.58 -3.38 18.31
C ASP A 63 -13.87 -3.21 17.50
N ARG A 64 -15.02 -3.03 18.15
CA ARG A 64 -16.30 -2.77 17.49
C ARG A 64 -16.30 -1.43 16.75
N ASP A 65 -15.79 -0.36 17.35
CA ASP A 65 -15.67 0.94 16.69
C ASP A 65 -14.76 0.85 15.45
N LYS A 66 -13.69 0.06 15.55
CA LYS A 66 -12.71 -0.10 14.46
C LYS A 66 -13.19 -1.02 13.33
N PHE A 67 -13.89 -2.10 13.63
CA PHE A 67 -14.22 -3.16 12.67
C PHE A 67 -15.73 -3.31 12.41
N GLY A 68 -16.57 -2.49 13.03
CA GLY A 68 -18.04 -2.57 12.92
C GLY A 68 -18.59 -3.92 13.39
N ARG A 69 -19.48 -4.52 12.59
CA ARG A 69 -20.06 -5.86 12.86
C ARG A 69 -19.00 -6.96 12.97
N ASN A 70 -17.82 -6.79 12.37
CA ASN A 70 -16.74 -7.76 12.50
C ASN A 70 -16.07 -7.72 13.89
N GLY A 71 -16.31 -6.67 14.67
CA GLY A 71 -15.83 -6.55 16.06
C GLY A 71 -16.60 -7.42 17.07
N TYR A 72 -17.70 -8.07 16.66
CA TYR A 72 -18.39 -9.08 17.46
C TYR A 72 -17.57 -10.38 17.52
N TYR A 73 -16.85 -10.67 16.44
CA TYR A 73 -16.00 -11.85 16.34
C TYR A 73 -14.57 -11.54 16.77
N ARG A 74 -13.84 -12.57 17.21
CA ARG A 74 -12.39 -12.46 17.42
C ARG A 74 -11.71 -12.21 16.07
N VAL A 75 -11.40 -10.95 15.78
CA VAL A 75 -10.64 -10.58 14.59
C VAL A 75 -9.26 -11.23 14.70
N ARG A 76 -8.91 -12.12 13.77
CA ARG A 76 -7.54 -12.63 13.66
C ARG A 76 -6.63 -11.42 13.51
N LYS A 77 -5.52 -11.35 14.26
CA LYS A 77 -4.49 -10.34 13.99
C LYS A 77 -4.13 -10.46 12.52
N VAL A 78 -4.52 -9.48 11.72
CA VAL A 78 -4.10 -9.42 10.32
C VAL A 78 -2.60 -9.19 10.40
N SER A 79 -1.80 -10.19 10.07
CA SER A 79 -0.36 -9.99 10.00
C SER A 79 -0.14 -8.93 8.93
N ASN A 80 0.49 -7.80 9.28
CA ASN A 80 0.87 -6.78 8.30
C ASN A 80 1.71 -7.38 7.15
N SER A 81 2.33 -8.54 7.39
CA SER A 81 2.93 -9.42 6.41
C SER A 81 2.02 -10.63 6.13
N LEU A 82 1.08 -10.51 5.19
CA LEU A 82 0.40 -11.66 4.58
C LEU A 82 1.26 -12.35 3.51
N SER A 83 2.41 -11.77 3.17
CA SER A 83 3.33 -12.34 2.17
C SER A 83 4.22 -13.41 2.81
N PRO A 84 4.48 -14.52 2.10
CA PRO A 84 5.54 -15.44 2.46
C PRO A 84 6.86 -14.69 2.64
N HIS A 85 7.58 -14.97 3.72
CA HIS A 85 8.90 -14.39 3.91
C HIS A 85 9.84 -14.88 2.79
N PRO A 86 10.67 -14.00 2.20
CA PRO A 86 11.62 -14.43 1.20
C PRO A 86 12.54 -15.52 1.74
N ARG A 87 12.87 -16.51 0.91
CA ARG A 87 13.75 -17.64 1.29
C ARG A 87 15.15 -17.19 1.73
N TYR A 88 15.60 -16.04 1.22
CA TYR A 88 16.89 -15.43 1.53
C TYR A 88 16.70 -14.10 2.26
N SER A 89 17.70 -13.71 3.04
CA SER A 89 17.65 -12.47 3.84
C SER A 89 17.64 -11.22 2.96
N PRO A 90 17.07 -10.09 3.43
CA PRO A 90 17.15 -8.80 2.76
C PRO A 90 18.58 -8.39 2.39
N ARG A 91 19.56 -8.70 3.24
CA ARG A 91 20.99 -8.42 3.00
C ARG A 91 21.49 -9.10 1.72
N ARG A 92 21.07 -10.34 1.46
CA ARG A 92 21.46 -11.07 0.24
C ARG A 92 20.85 -10.46 -1.02
N PHE A 93 19.59 -10.01 -0.95
CA PHE A 93 18.98 -9.28 -2.08
C PHE A 93 19.62 -7.91 -2.33
N LYS A 94 20.05 -7.18 -1.29
CA LYS A 94 20.83 -5.95 -1.46
C LYS A 94 22.17 -6.20 -2.16
N ALA A 95 22.87 -7.28 -1.80
CA ALA A 95 24.12 -7.67 -2.46
C ALA A 95 23.91 -8.04 -3.94
N LEU A 96 22.75 -8.59 -4.32
CA LEU A 96 22.43 -8.87 -5.72
C LEU A 96 22.16 -7.61 -6.57
N VAL A 97 21.81 -6.48 -5.96
CA VAL A 97 21.61 -5.21 -6.66
C VAL A 97 22.93 -4.43 -6.79
N ASP A 98 23.84 -4.61 -5.83
CA ASP A 98 25.13 -3.93 -5.78
C ASP A 98 26.05 -4.39 -6.94
N PRO A 99 26.49 -3.47 -7.83
CA PRO A 99 27.34 -3.82 -8.96
C PRO A 99 28.71 -4.38 -8.55
N VAL A 100 29.21 -4.05 -7.36
CA VAL A 100 30.50 -4.56 -6.87
C VAL A 100 30.39 -6.03 -6.47
N GLN A 101 29.24 -6.43 -5.93
CA GLN A 101 29.00 -7.79 -5.42
C GLN A 101 28.36 -8.72 -6.46
N ASN A 102 27.67 -8.17 -7.46
CA ASN A 102 27.02 -8.94 -8.52
C ASN A 102 27.50 -8.51 -9.92
N PRO A 103 28.56 -9.13 -10.47
CA PRO A 103 29.06 -8.79 -11.80
C PRO A 103 28.09 -9.19 -12.93
N VAL A 104 27.12 -10.07 -12.65
CA VAL A 104 26.12 -10.54 -13.63
C VAL A 104 24.76 -9.85 -13.46
N ARG A 105 24.68 -8.71 -12.77
CA ARG A 105 23.40 -8.03 -12.46
C ARG A 105 22.57 -7.69 -13.70
N ASP A 106 23.22 -7.35 -14.81
CA ASP A 106 22.56 -6.90 -16.04
C ASP A 106 22.14 -8.09 -16.94
N GLN A 107 22.53 -9.32 -16.57
CA GLN A 107 22.14 -10.53 -17.27
C GLN A 107 20.74 -11.00 -16.85
N ARG A 108 20.20 -11.98 -17.60
CA ARG A 108 18.93 -12.64 -17.26
C ARG A 108 18.97 -13.22 -15.85
N TYR A 109 17.83 -13.22 -15.16
CA TYR A 109 17.75 -13.74 -13.78
C TYR A 109 18.18 -15.19 -13.64
N GLU A 110 18.06 -16.01 -14.68
CA GLU A 110 18.56 -17.39 -14.72
C GLU A 110 20.08 -17.46 -14.55
N ALA A 111 20.82 -16.58 -15.22
CA ALA A 111 22.27 -16.50 -15.10
C ALA A 111 22.69 -15.99 -13.70
N GLN A 112 21.96 -15.02 -13.15
CA GLN A 112 22.19 -14.54 -11.78
C GLN A 112 21.93 -15.62 -10.74
N ILE A 113 20.87 -16.41 -10.93
CA ILE A 113 20.52 -17.55 -10.07
C ILE A 113 21.64 -18.59 -10.11
N ALA A 114 22.14 -18.93 -11.29
CA ALA A 114 23.22 -19.89 -11.46
C ALA A 114 24.54 -19.39 -10.86
N PHE A 115 24.90 -18.12 -11.08
CA PHE A 115 26.15 -17.53 -10.59
C PHE A 115 26.21 -17.46 -9.05
N HIS A 116 25.10 -17.09 -8.41
CA HIS A 116 25.02 -16.94 -6.94
C HIS A 116 24.50 -18.18 -6.21
N ASP A 117 24.37 -19.31 -6.93
CA ASP A 117 23.81 -20.58 -6.47
C ASP A 117 22.50 -20.42 -5.68
N LEU A 118 21.58 -19.64 -6.25
CA LEU A 118 20.30 -19.34 -5.63
C LEU A 118 19.28 -20.43 -5.94
N HIS A 119 18.66 -20.97 -4.91
CA HIS A 119 17.61 -21.97 -5.05
C HIS A 119 16.24 -21.28 -5.19
N LEU A 120 16.11 -20.45 -6.23
CA LEU A 120 14.94 -19.61 -6.52
C LEU A 120 14.44 -19.83 -7.95
N LYS A 121 13.13 -19.65 -8.16
CA LYS A 121 12.58 -19.54 -9.51
C LYS A 121 12.82 -18.12 -10.05
N PRO A 122 13.03 -17.90 -11.36
CA PRO A 122 13.30 -16.57 -11.94
C PRO A 122 12.31 -15.45 -11.56
N ARG A 123 11.04 -15.79 -11.34
CA ARG A 123 10.00 -14.84 -10.88
C ARG A 123 10.24 -14.28 -9.47
N GLN A 124 10.97 -14.99 -8.61
CA GLN A 124 11.20 -14.58 -7.22
C GLN A 124 12.26 -13.47 -7.09
N PRO A 125 13.44 -13.56 -7.74
CA PRO A 125 14.37 -12.43 -7.83
C PRO A 125 13.71 -11.18 -8.40
N GLN A 126 12.94 -11.28 -9.49
CA GLN A 126 12.26 -10.12 -10.08
C GLN A 126 11.38 -9.37 -9.06
N ARG A 127 10.52 -10.08 -8.32
CA ARG A 127 9.65 -9.46 -7.30
C ARG A 127 10.42 -8.90 -6.11
N ASN A 128 11.50 -9.57 -5.69
CA ASN A 128 12.24 -9.19 -4.49
C ASN A 128 13.26 -8.08 -4.77
N LEU A 129 13.92 -8.10 -5.92
CA LEU A 129 14.89 -7.09 -6.35
C LEU A 129 14.21 -5.75 -6.63
N ASN A 130 12.99 -5.74 -7.20
CA ASN A 130 12.21 -4.52 -7.41
C ASN A 130 11.98 -3.68 -6.14
N LYS A 131 12.11 -4.27 -4.94
CA LYS A 131 12.02 -3.55 -3.66
C LYS A 131 13.30 -2.80 -3.30
N TYR A 132 14.43 -3.18 -3.88
CA TYR A 132 15.77 -2.68 -3.57
C TYR A 132 16.42 -1.96 -4.75
N THR A 133 15.92 -2.16 -5.97
CA THR A 133 16.28 -1.35 -7.12
C THR A 133 15.65 0.02 -6.95
N ASN A 134 16.45 1.04 -6.67
CA ASN A 134 16.02 2.43 -6.79
C ASN A 134 15.57 2.63 -8.24
N LYS A 135 14.30 2.90 -8.46
CA LYS A 135 13.85 3.43 -9.75
C LYS A 135 14.37 4.87 -9.84
N ASP A 136 14.82 5.29 -11.02
CA ASP A 136 15.36 6.64 -11.30
C ASP A 136 14.32 7.78 -11.17
N GLU A 137 13.22 7.53 -10.47
CA GLU A 137 12.13 8.47 -10.24
C GLU A 137 12.26 9.03 -8.82
N ALA A 138 12.75 10.26 -8.72
CA ALA A 138 12.77 11.03 -7.47
C ALA A 138 11.47 11.84 -7.36
N TYR A 139 10.65 11.52 -6.36
CA TYR A 139 9.49 12.33 -6.01
C TYR A 139 9.87 13.29 -4.88
N PHE A 140 9.95 14.58 -5.20
CA PHE A 140 10.07 15.62 -4.19
C PHE A 140 8.67 16.20 -3.93
N ASP A 141 8.11 15.94 -2.75
CA ASP A 141 6.88 16.60 -2.31
C ASP A 141 7.26 17.81 -1.43
N PRO A 142 7.21 19.05 -1.96
CA PRO A 142 7.51 20.24 -1.16
C PRO A 142 6.54 20.41 0.02
N ALA A 143 5.34 19.81 -0.04
CA ALA A 143 4.37 19.81 1.06
C ALA A 143 4.71 18.80 2.17
N SER A 144 5.70 17.91 1.95
CA SER A 144 6.22 16.96 2.94
C SER A 144 7.29 17.53 3.86
N GLN A 145 7.71 18.79 3.65
CA GLN A 145 8.43 19.53 4.68
C GLN A 145 7.52 19.68 5.89
N GLY A 146 7.67 18.74 6.84
CA GLY A 146 6.91 18.77 8.07
C GLY A 146 7.12 20.12 8.75
N THR A 147 6.03 20.85 8.98
CA THR A 147 6.06 21.99 9.89
C THR A 147 6.70 21.54 11.20
N GLY A 148 7.60 22.36 11.74
CA GLY A 148 8.34 22.03 12.97
C GLY A 148 7.38 21.55 14.07
N ARG A 149 7.67 20.39 14.66
CA ARG A 149 6.82 19.83 15.72
C ARG A 149 7.05 20.60 17.00
N ILE A 150 5.99 21.15 17.58
CA ILE A 150 6.01 21.74 18.93
C ILE A 150 5.96 20.59 19.94
N LEU A 151 6.90 20.59 20.90
CA LEU A 151 6.89 19.68 22.04
C LEU A 151 5.73 20.08 22.97
N ARG A 152 4.89 19.14 23.40
CA ARG A 152 3.72 19.44 24.26
C ARG A 152 3.80 18.65 25.56
N GLU A 153 3.47 19.30 26.66
CA GLU A 153 3.30 18.65 27.96
C GLU A 153 1.92 17.98 28.06
N GLN A 154 1.82 16.94 28.90
CA GLN A 154 0.63 16.12 29.03
C GLN A 154 -0.50 16.91 29.72
N GLY A 155 -1.58 17.20 28.99
CA GLY A 155 -2.76 17.92 29.51
C GLY A 155 -3.03 19.26 28.81
N GLN A 156 -2.00 19.88 28.24
CA GLN A 156 -2.09 21.22 27.63
C GLN A 156 -2.47 21.21 26.14
N ARG A 157 -3.02 20.08 25.65
CA ARG A 157 -3.26 19.85 24.21
C ARG A 157 -4.16 20.91 23.57
N TYR A 158 -5.09 21.47 24.34
CA TYR A 158 -6.12 22.40 23.89
C TYR A 158 -5.82 23.86 24.22
N GLU A 159 -4.65 24.16 24.81
CA GLU A 159 -4.24 25.54 25.00
C GLU A 159 -4.01 26.20 23.63
N PRO A 160 -4.45 27.45 23.43
CA PRO A 160 -4.36 28.12 22.13
C PRO A 160 -2.92 28.20 21.61
N GLU A 161 -1.94 28.30 22.51
CA GLU A 161 -0.50 28.29 22.20
C GLU A 161 -0.02 26.95 21.59
N ASN A 162 -0.75 25.87 21.85
CA ASN A 162 -0.47 24.52 21.34
C ASN A 162 -1.29 24.16 20.09
N ILE A 163 -2.19 25.03 19.65
CA ILE A 163 -3.00 24.84 18.44
C ILE A 163 -2.31 25.52 17.28
N GLN A 164 -1.48 24.76 16.56
CA GLN A 164 -0.85 25.24 15.33
C GLN A 164 -1.81 25.06 14.16
N GLU A 165 -2.27 26.16 13.58
CA GLU A 165 -2.98 26.12 12.30
C GLU A 165 -2.02 25.61 11.23
N LYS A 166 -2.39 24.50 10.59
CA LYS A 166 -1.61 24.01 9.45
C LYS A 166 -1.87 24.97 8.28
N PRO A 167 -0.82 25.54 7.66
CA PRO A 167 -1.03 26.32 6.46
C PRO A 167 -1.70 25.43 5.40
N ALA A 168 -2.55 26.04 4.58
CA ALA A 168 -3.15 25.34 3.45
C ALA A 168 -2.03 24.72 2.61
N LEU A 169 -2.15 23.43 2.25
CA LEU A 169 -1.18 22.71 1.42
C LEU A 169 -1.28 23.22 -0.03
N LEU A 170 -0.80 24.43 -0.26
CA LEU A 170 -0.68 25.09 -1.57
C LEU A 170 0.64 24.68 -2.25
N GLY A 171 1.00 23.39 -2.14
CA GLY A 171 2.22 22.85 -2.71
C GLY A 171 1.97 22.40 -4.14
N ASN A 172 2.55 23.10 -5.13
CA ASN A 172 2.68 22.55 -6.47
C ASN A 172 3.70 21.41 -6.41
N LYS A 173 3.24 20.17 -6.65
CA LYS A 173 4.15 19.03 -6.77
C LYS A 173 4.83 19.10 -8.14
N VAL A 174 6.14 19.34 -8.10
CA VAL A 174 6.96 19.52 -9.31
C VAL A 174 7.54 18.18 -9.72
N HIS A 175 7.35 17.79 -10.99
CA HIS A 175 8.03 16.63 -11.59
C HIS A 175 9.10 17.10 -12.53
N PHE A 176 10.28 16.54 -12.37
CA PHE A 176 11.39 16.75 -13.26
C PHE A 176 12.03 15.42 -13.63
N SER A 177 12.52 15.35 -14.85
CA SER A 177 13.41 14.30 -15.32
C SER A 177 14.81 14.87 -15.45
N GLY A 178 15.79 14.05 -15.08
CA GLY A 178 17.20 14.30 -15.30
C GLY A 178 17.92 12.97 -15.46
N TRP A 179 19.14 13.02 -15.97
CA TRP A 179 20.07 11.89 -15.94
C TRP A 179 21.40 12.33 -15.36
N VAL A 180 22.05 11.40 -14.67
CA VAL A 180 23.41 11.54 -14.20
C VAL A 180 24.16 10.29 -14.58
N ASN A 181 25.31 10.45 -15.21
CA ASN A 181 26.27 9.39 -15.49
C ASN A 181 27.63 9.77 -14.88
N TRP A 182 28.53 8.81 -14.78
CA TRP A 182 29.90 8.99 -14.31
C TRP A 182 30.66 10.08 -15.07
N TYR A 183 30.38 10.26 -16.36
CA TYR A 183 31.11 11.16 -17.25
C TYR A 183 30.41 12.48 -17.53
N ALA A 184 29.11 12.58 -17.28
CA ALA A 184 28.32 13.77 -17.58
C ALA A 184 27.03 13.77 -16.75
N LYS A 185 26.58 14.97 -16.43
CA LYS A 185 25.27 15.23 -15.83
C LYS A 185 24.42 15.99 -16.83
N CYS A 186 23.10 15.85 -16.70
CA CYS A 186 22.17 16.63 -17.50
C CYS A 186 22.33 18.13 -17.17
N ASP A 187 22.58 18.96 -18.18
CA ASP A 187 22.82 20.40 -18.01
C ASP A 187 21.55 21.15 -17.56
N LYS A 188 20.37 20.63 -17.90
CA LYS A 188 19.08 21.24 -17.58
C LYS A 188 18.06 20.18 -17.18
N LEU A 189 17.40 20.39 -16.05
CA LEU A 189 16.27 19.55 -15.62
C LEU A 189 15.05 19.84 -16.49
N GLU A 190 14.45 18.78 -17.04
CA GLU A 190 13.21 18.90 -17.81
C GLU A 190 12.02 18.69 -16.89
N PHE A 191 11.23 19.74 -16.70
CA PHE A 191 9.98 19.67 -15.96
C PHE A 191 8.87 19.15 -16.87
N TYR A 192 8.10 18.18 -16.40
CA TYR A 192 6.99 17.62 -17.17
C TYR A 192 5.68 17.68 -16.40
N ASN A 193 4.60 17.94 -17.13
CA ASN A 193 3.22 17.88 -16.65
C ASN A 193 2.37 17.25 -17.75
N ASN A 194 1.67 16.16 -17.43
CA ASN A 194 0.74 15.53 -18.36
C ASN A 194 -0.64 16.13 -18.11
N GLU A 195 -1.00 17.15 -18.90
CA GLU A 195 -2.23 17.95 -18.76
C GLU A 195 -3.40 17.43 -19.59
N GLU A 196 -3.46 16.14 -19.91
CA GLU A 196 -4.61 15.62 -20.67
C GLU A 196 -5.84 15.56 -19.77
N GLU A 197 -6.75 16.52 -19.95
CA GLU A 197 -8.10 16.48 -19.43
C GLU A 197 -8.83 15.30 -20.08
N TYR A 198 -9.28 14.34 -19.27
CA TYR A 198 -10.10 13.23 -19.75
C TYR A 198 -11.45 13.22 -19.05
N ILE A 199 -12.48 12.84 -19.80
CA ILE A 199 -13.83 12.68 -19.28
C ILE A 199 -13.91 11.27 -18.68
N GLU A 200 -14.01 11.18 -17.35
CA GLU A 200 -14.22 9.89 -16.68
C GLU A 200 -15.71 9.55 -16.75
N LYS A 201 -16.04 8.51 -17.53
CA LYS A 201 -17.40 7.98 -17.57
C LYS A 201 -17.65 7.18 -16.29
N PRO A 202 -18.71 7.48 -15.52
CA PRO A 202 -19.00 6.74 -14.31
C PRO A 202 -19.29 5.28 -14.63
N LYS A 203 -18.89 4.40 -13.72
CA LYS A 203 -19.17 2.97 -13.85
C LYS A 203 -20.68 2.75 -13.80
N ARG A 204 -21.26 2.32 -14.92
CA ARG A 204 -22.69 2.07 -15.01
C ARG A 204 -23.09 0.89 -14.11
N PRO A 205 -24.15 1.02 -13.29
CA PRO A 205 -24.69 -0.12 -12.56
C PRO A 205 -25.19 -1.19 -13.53
N CYS A 206 -25.23 -2.45 -13.10
CA CYS A 206 -25.71 -3.55 -13.95
C CYS A 206 -27.17 -3.32 -14.35
N LYS A 207 -27.49 -3.43 -15.65
CA LYS A 207 -28.87 -3.27 -16.12
C LYS A 207 -29.74 -4.32 -15.42
N PRO A 208 -30.89 -3.93 -14.82
CA PRO A 208 -31.81 -4.89 -14.24
C PRO A 208 -32.26 -5.89 -15.31
N ARG A 209 -32.63 -7.09 -14.89
CA ARG A 209 -33.18 -8.14 -15.77
C ARG A 209 -34.65 -8.31 -15.44
N LYS A 210 -35.51 -8.39 -16.47
CA LYS A 210 -36.96 -8.56 -16.29
C LYS A 210 -37.22 -9.95 -15.72
N SER A 211 -37.96 -10.02 -14.60
CA SER A 211 -38.41 -11.28 -14.04
C SER A 211 -39.63 -11.80 -14.81
N ARG A 212 -39.84 -13.13 -14.82
CA ARG A 212 -40.97 -13.76 -15.51
C ARG A 212 -42.34 -13.36 -14.93
N TYR A 213 -42.38 -12.99 -13.65
CA TYR A 213 -43.61 -12.69 -12.91
C TYR A 213 -43.79 -11.19 -12.60
N GLU A 214 -42.94 -10.34 -13.18
CA GLU A 214 -42.97 -8.88 -12.97
C GLU A 214 -43.91 -8.23 -13.98
N THR A 215 -44.80 -7.38 -13.50
CA THR A 215 -45.69 -6.55 -14.32
C THR A 215 -44.88 -5.52 -15.11
N GLU A 216 -45.40 -5.06 -16.24
CA GLU A 216 -44.69 -4.09 -17.09
C GLU A 216 -44.48 -2.74 -16.40
N GLU A 217 -45.42 -2.33 -15.54
CA GLU A 217 -45.31 -1.08 -14.78
C GLU A 217 -44.15 -1.12 -13.78
N ASP A 218 -43.97 -2.23 -13.08
CA ASP A 218 -42.90 -2.38 -12.09
C ASP A 218 -41.54 -2.55 -12.76
N TRP A 219 -41.51 -3.22 -13.92
CA TRP A 219 -40.33 -3.27 -14.78
C TRP A 219 -39.90 -1.88 -15.27
N ASN A 220 -40.86 -1.05 -15.69
CA ASN A 220 -40.60 0.31 -16.17
C ASN A 220 -40.12 1.22 -15.02
N LYS A 221 -40.71 1.12 -13.82
CA LYS A 221 -40.24 1.85 -12.64
C LYS A 221 -38.78 1.53 -12.32
N ARG A 222 -38.39 0.24 -12.35
CA ARG A 222 -37.01 -0.18 -12.12
C ARG A 222 -36.04 0.27 -13.20
N LEU A 223 -36.49 0.35 -14.45
CA LEU A 223 -35.67 0.92 -15.52
C LEU A 223 -35.42 2.41 -15.30
N ILE A 224 -36.45 3.17 -14.92
CA ILE A 224 -36.32 4.61 -14.61
C ILE A 224 -35.38 4.81 -13.42
N GLU A 225 -35.55 4.05 -12.33
CA GLU A 225 -34.65 4.09 -11.17
C GLU A 225 -33.20 3.75 -11.54
N TRP A 226 -33.00 2.75 -12.41
CA TRP A 226 -31.68 2.38 -12.90
C TRP A 226 -31.05 3.49 -13.76
N GLU A 227 -31.82 4.15 -14.62
CA GLU A 227 -31.36 5.27 -15.43
C GLU A 227 -30.96 6.47 -14.56
N VAL A 228 -31.75 6.79 -13.53
CA VAL A 228 -31.42 7.83 -12.54
C VAL A 228 -30.15 7.47 -11.74
N GLN A 229 -29.89 6.18 -11.54
CA GLN A 229 -28.69 5.71 -10.84
C GLN A 229 -27.41 5.79 -11.69
N ILE A 230 -27.52 5.98 -13.02
CA ILE A 230 -26.35 6.24 -13.87
C ILE A 230 -25.83 7.64 -13.52
N GLY A 231 -24.65 7.70 -12.88
CA GLY A 231 -24.02 8.97 -12.56
C GLY A 231 -23.77 9.83 -13.80
N TYR A 232 -23.58 11.13 -13.58
CA TYR A 232 -23.21 12.08 -14.64
C TYR A 232 -21.74 11.93 -15.04
N GLU A 233 -21.44 12.21 -16.31
CA GLU A 233 -20.05 12.31 -16.77
C GLU A 233 -19.34 13.43 -15.99
N LYS A 234 -18.18 13.08 -15.42
CA LYS A 234 -17.39 14.03 -14.64
C LYS A 234 -16.20 14.44 -15.46
N VAL A 235 -16.08 15.74 -15.75
CA VAL A 235 -14.82 16.31 -16.23
C VAL A 235 -13.85 16.23 -15.05
N VAL A 236 -12.98 15.22 -15.09
CA VAL A 236 -11.97 15.03 -14.06
C VAL A 236 -10.77 15.86 -14.47
N LYS A 237 -10.56 16.96 -13.75
CA LYS A 237 -9.26 17.65 -13.80
C LYS A 237 -8.19 16.61 -13.45
N PRO A 238 -7.12 16.46 -14.26
CA PRO A 238 -6.13 15.42 -14.07
C PRO A 238 -5.62 15.47 -12.64
N LYS A 239 -5.90 14.38 -11.89
CA LYS A 239 -5.40 14.21 -10.53
C LYS A 239 -3.93 13.83 -10.70
N GLY A 240 -3.04 14.78 -10.44
CA GLY A 240 -1.67 14.74 -10.96
C GLY A 240 -0.87 13.44 -10.74
N ASN A 241 0.22 13.38 -11.51
CA ASN A 241 1.44 12.57 -11.27
C ASN A 241 1.52 11.17 -11.88
N SER A 242 1.04 10.97 -13.11
CA SER A 242 1.48 9.80 -13.89
C SER A 242 1.95 10.25 -15.26
N MET A 243 3.25 10.10 -15.51
CA MET A 243 3.79 10.20 -16.86
C MET A 243 3.25 9.02 -17.65
N THR A 244 2.50 9.31 -18.72
CA THR A 244 2.07 8.27 -19.66
C THR A 244 3.30 7.72 -20.38
N GLN A 245 3.29 6.43 -20.66
CA GLN A 245 4.37 5.79 -21.41
C GLN A 245 4.56 6.45 -22.78
N GLU A 246 3.46 6.91 -23.40
CA GLU A 246 3.49 7.64 -24.65
C GLU A 246 4.25 8.98 -24.52
N TYR A 247 4.00 9.75 -23.45
CA TYR A 247 4.72 10.98 -23.19
C TYR A 247 6.22 10.73 -22.98
N TYR A 248 6.58 9.69 -22.22
CA TYR A 248 7.98 9.31 -22.02
C TYR A 248 8.66 8.98 -23.35
N ILE A 249 8.04 8.17 -24.20
CA ILE A 249 8.60 7.77 -25.49
C ILE A 249 8.76 8.97 -26.44
N LYS A 250 7.77 9.87 -26.47
CA LYS A 250 7.77 11.01 -27.40
C LYS A 250 8.71 12.13 -26.96
N ARG A 251 8.76 12.44 -25.66
CA ARG A 251 9.53 13.58 -25.15
C ARG A 251 10.84 13.20 -24.48
N LEU A 252 10.85 12.31 -23.49
CA LEU A 252 12.04 12.08 -22.67
C LEU A 252 13.04 11.08 -23.26
N LEU A 253 12.54 10.00 -23.86
CA LEU A 253 13.38 8.93 -24.39
C LEU A 253 14.40 9.40 -25.46
N PRO A 254 14.05 10.28 -26.41
CA PRO A 254 15.02 10.81 -27.37
C PRO A 254 16.20 11.51 -26.71
N TYR A 255 15.97 12.35 -25.69
CA TYR A 255 17.05 13.04 -24.97
C TYR A 255 18.02 12.07 -24.30
N TYR A 256 17.50 10.98 -23.71
CA TYR A 256 18.36 9.94 -23.12
C TYR A 256 19.17 9.19 -24.18
N ILE A 257 18.55 8.87 -25.33
CA ILE A 257 19.23 8.21 -26.44
C ILE A 257 20.38 9.09 -26.97
N ASP A 258 20.13 10.38 -27.15
CA ASP A 258 21.14 11.31 -27.65
C ASP A 258 22.26 11.52 -26.64
N ALA A 259 21.95 11.62 -25.34
CA ALA A 259 22.95 11.65 -24.28
C ALA A 259 23.87 10.42 -24.30
N ILE A 260 23.32 9.22 -24.52
CA ILE A 260 24.10 7.97 -24.63
C ILE A 260 24.97 7.97 -25.89
N LYS A 261 24.45 8.44 -27.03
CA LYS A 261 25.22 8.55 -28.29
C LYS A 261 26.38 9.54 -28.17
N ASP A 262 26.18 10.68 -27.50
CA ASP A 262 27.25 11.65 -27.32
C ASP A 262 28.34 11.13 -26.38
N LEU A 263 27.96 10.32 -25.39
CA LEU A 263 28.92 9.60 -24.55
C LEU A 263 29.71 8.55 -25.34
N SER A 264 29.08 7.80 -26.24
CA SER A 264 29.80 6.82 -27.05
C SER A 264 30.79 7.49 -28.01
N LYS A 265 30.43 8.62 -28.61
CA LYS A 265 31.34 9.44 -29.42
C LYS A 265 32.56 9.93 -28.61
N LYS A 266 32.35 10.43 -27.40
CA LYS A 266 33.45 10.87 -26.52
C LYS A 266 34.41 9.75 -26.16
N LYS A 267 33.91 8.51 -26.00
CA LYS A 267 34.77 7.32 -25.76
C LYS A 267 35.54 6.87 -27.00
N SER A 268 35.03 7.13 -28.21
CA SER A 268 35.68 6.74 -29.46
C SER A 268 36.77 7.69 -29.95
N ILE A 269 36.91 8.87 -29.36
CA ILE A 269 38.04 9.77 -29.64
C ILE A 269 39.26 9.17 -28.93
N PRO A 270 40.30 8.69 -29.65
CA PRO A 270 41.50 8.20 -29.01
C PRO A 270 42.13 9.37 -28.25
N ILE A 271 42.53 9.10 -27.01
CA ILE A 271 43.34 10.02 -26.22
C ILE A 271 44.64 10.20 -27.02
N SER A 272 44.79 11.33 -27.70
CA SER A 272 46.07 11.73 -28.29
C SER A 272 47.06 11.83 -27.13
N GLN A 273 48.10 11.01 -27.20
CA GLN A 273 49.19 10.92 -26.22
C GLN A 273 49.87 12.27 -25.99
#